data_AF-A0A1S3IIG9-F1
#
_entry.id   AF-A0A1S3IIG9-F1
#
_cell.length_a   1.000
_cell.length_b   1.000
_cell.length_c   1.000
_cell.angle_alpha   90.00
_cell.angle_beta   90.00
_cell.angle_gamma   90.00
#
_symmetry.space_group_name_H-M   'P 1'
#
loop_
_entity.id
_entity.type
_entity.pdbx_description
1 polymer ?
#
loop_
_entity_poly.entity_id
_entity_poly.type
_entity_poly.pdbx_seq_one_letter_code
_entity_poly.pdbx_strand_id
1 'polypeptide(L)'
;MENAQRTVYKLIKIASKNPGCRKKVIGGVAAALIAAYGVGRFYPHLTKYFLPEIKGRKRADGSKGDGDDGEGEEAEKRKNARAPGVDRQFFLQLRKLLKILIPSIWSKEFAILALHTASLVSRTFLSIYVAKLDGRIVRTIVKQDVMKFVVQLSKWLLIAVPATFVNSLIRFLESKLALALRTQLVNHAYSKYFLNQTYYRVSNLDGRLTNADQCLTEDIAEFTSSLAHLYSHLTKPLLDVALMSFTLYKLASSRGASSRIPSVLAAVVIVITGKVLRAVSPKFGKLVAEEASKKGYLRYIHSRVIANAEEIAFYGGHKTEEGLLQRSYQALANQMDLIFRKRLWYIMLEQFLMKYVWSASGLVMVAVPMITTIGQRQDGSFIDDDPDGGVSERTQNFTTARNLLINSADAIERMMSSYKEITELAGYTSRVSEMFEVFEDVRKGKYKRNMVTSNKAAKGAQKKIQGPLQIKGEVIDTDTILLEDVPIITPNGDIVVSSLSFQMDHDMHLLITGPNGCGKSSLFRILSGLWPVYNGRLHKPPPSQMFYIPQRCRMTPGTM
;
A
#
# COMPACT_ATOMS: atom_id res chain seq x y z
N MET A 1 22.17 -5.08 -30.25
CA MET A 1 21.84 -4.02 -31.23
C MET A 1 21.52 -4.58 -32.63
N GLU A 2 22.06 -5.72 -33.04
CA GLU A 2 21.81 -6.35 -34.36
C GLU A 2 20.33 -6.69 -34.64
N ASN A 3 19.56 -7.13 -33.64
CA ASN A 3 18.13 -7.43 -33.83
C ASN A 3 17.28 -6.16 -34.08
N ALA A 4 17.70 -5.01 -33.56
CA ALA A 4 17.04 -3.74 -33.84
C ALA A 4 17.36 -3.26 -35.26
N GLN A 5 18.61 -3.41 -35.72
CA GLN A 5 19.03 -3.08 -37.08
C GLN A 5 18.33 -3.95 -38.14
N ARG A 6 18.16 -5.26 -37.91
CA ARG A 6 17.39 -6.14 -38.83
C ARG A 6 15.91 -5.76 -38.91
N THR A 7 15.31 -5.32 -37.81
CA THR A 7 13.90 -4.91 -37.77
C THR A 7 13.70 -3.58 -38.50
N VAL A 8 14.63 -2.65 -38.33
CA VAL A 8 14.66 -1.37 -39.07
C VAL A 8 14.89 -1.61 -40.57
N TYR A 9 15.78 -2.53 -40.96
CA TYR A 9 16.02 -2.87 -42.36
C TYR A 9 14.78 -3.49 -43.04
N LYS A 10 14.05 -4.37 -42.33
CA LYS A 10 12.77 -4.93 -42.82
C LYS A 10 11.69 -3.85 -42.98
N LEU A 11 11.61 -2.90 -42.04
CA LEU A 11 10.68 -1.77 -42.10
C LEU A 11 11.00 -0.81 -43.26
N ILE A 12 12.28 -0.55 -43.53
CA ILE A 12 12.73 0.25 -44.68
C ILE A 12 12.40 -0.46 -46.00
N LYS A 13 12.58 -1.79 -46.07
CA LYS A 13 12.25 -2.59 -47.27
C LYS A 13 10.74 -2.58 -47.55
N ILE A 14 9.90 -2.62 -46.52
CA ILE A 14 8.43 -2.51 -46.63
C ILE A 14 8.01 -1.09 -47.03
N ALA A 15 8.70 -0.06 -46.53
CA ALA A 15 8.46 1.34 -46.90
C ALA A 15 8.86 1.68 -48.36
N SER A 16 9.73 0.87 -48.99
CA SER A 16 10.17 1.08 -50.38
C SER A 16 9.08 0.80 -51.43
N LYS A 17 7.99 0.12 -51.06
CA LYS A 17 6.88 -0.23 -51.98
C LYS A 17 5.84 0.88 -52.20
N ASN A 18 5.89 2.01 -51.50
CA ASN A 18 4.92 3.11 -51.66
C ASN A 18 5.61 4.49 -51.58
N PRO A 19 5.78 5.22 -52.71
CA PRO A 19 6.61 6.43 -52.76
C PRO A 19 6.07 7.62 -51.96
N GLY A 20 4.74 7.73 -51.77
CA GLY A 20 4.12 8.82 -50.99
C GLY A 20 4.29 8.71 -49.45
N CYS A 21 4.58 7.51 -48.93
CA CYS A 21 4.70 7.26 -47.48
C CYS A 21 6.15 7.44 -46.97
N ARG A 22 7.12 7.49 -47.91
CA ARG A 22 8.56 7.44 -47.63
C ARG A 22 9.06 8.64 -46.83
N LYS A 23 8.66 9.87 -47.15
CA LYS A 23 9.18 11.08 -46.49
C LYS A 23 8.64 11.27 -45.06
N LYS A 24 7.36 10.95 -44.80
CA LYS A 24 6.70 11.19 -43.50
C LYS A 24 7.06 10.13 -42.45
N VAL A 25 7.14 8.86 -42.84
CA VAL A 25 7.51 7.76 -41.92
C VAL A 25 8.99 7.81 -41.56
N ILE A 26 9.87 8.12 -42.53
CA ILE A 26 11.31 8.26 -42.27
C ILE A 26 11.58 9.46 -41.36
N GLY A 27 10.87 10.58 -41.53
CA GLY A 27 10.99 11.76 -40.65
C GLY A 27 10.58 11.49 -39.20
N GLY A 28 9.47 10.78 -38.97
CA GLY A 28 9.00 10.43 -37.63
C GLY A 28 9.91 9.40 -36.92
N VAL A 29 10.38 8.39 -37.65
CA VAL A 29 11.32 7.39 -37.12
C VAL A 29 12.69 8.01 -36.85
N ALA A 30 13.16 8.93 -37.72
CA ALA A 30 14.41 9.67 -37.51
C ALA A 30 14.33 10.59 -36.28
N ALA A 31 13.24 11.34 -36.11
CA ALA A 31 13.05 12.20 -34.93
C ALA A 31 13.01 11.39 -33.62
N ALA A 32 12.32 10.24 -33.61
CA ALA A 32 12.28 9.35 -32.44
C ALA A 32 13.64 8.70 -32.15
N LEU A 33 14.40 8.31 -33.18
CA LEU A 33 15.75 7.77 -33.02
C LEU A 33 16.76 8.83 -32.57
N ILE A 34 16.64 10.07 -33.07
CA ILE A 34 17.47 11.21 -32.63
C ILE A 34 17.16 11.57 -31.16
N ALA A 35 15.90 11.56 -30.76
CA ALA A 35 15.51 11.77 -29.36
C ALA A 35 16.03 10.64 -28.45
N ALA A 36 15.90 9.38 -28.87
CA ALA A 36 16.42 8.23 -28.12
C ALA A 36 17.97 8.21 -28.05
N TYR A 37 18.65 8.60 -29.13
CA TYR A 37 20.10 8.71 -29.19
C TYR A 37 20.61 9.88 -28.32
N GLY A 38 19.91 11.01 -28.33
CA GLY A 38 20.18 12.16 -27.46
C GLY A 38 20.09 11.79 -25.99
N VAL A 39 19.01 11.10 -25.58
CA VAL A 39 18.84 10.62 -24.20
C VAL A 39 19.91 9.59 -23.82
N GLY A 40 20.24 8.64 -24.71
CA GLY A 40 21.28 7.65 -24.47
C GLY A 40 22.69 8.23 -24.35
N ARG A 41 22.99 9.35 -25.02
CA ARG A 41 24.31 10.00 -25.01
C ARG A 41 24.47 11.04 -23.89
N PHE A 42 23.39 11.69 -23.45
CA PHE A 42 23.40 12.57 -22.28
C PHE A 42 23.38 11.80 -20.94
N TYR A 43 22.78 10.61 -20.91
CA TYR A 43 22.70 9.75 -19.71
C TYR A 43 24.04 9.48 -19.02
N PRO A 44 25.14 9.07 -19.71
CA PRO A 44 26.44 8.84 -19.07
C PRO A 44 27.15 10.12 -18.59
N HIS A 45 26.79 11.30 -19.10
CA HIS A 45 27.37 12.57 -18.64
C HIS A 45 26.67 13.11 -17.39
N LEU A 46 25.36 12.89 -17.26
CA LEU A 46 24.57 13.25 -16.09
C LEU A 46 24.87 12.35 -14.87
N THR A 47 25.12 11.05 -15.09
CA THR A 47 25.47 10.13 -13.98
C THR A 47 26.86 10.41 -13.40
N LYS A 48 27.79 10.93 -14.20
CA LYS A 48 29.18 11.21 -13.76
C LYS A 48 29.33 12.47 -12.90
N TYR A 49 28.39 13.42 -12.99
CA TYR A 49 28.39 14.65 -12.20
C TYR A 49 27.54 14.60 -10.91
N PHE A 50 26.56 13.69 -10.83
CA PHE A 50 25.55 13.69 -9.74
C PHE A 50 25.62 12.48 -8.78
N LEU A 51 26.54 11.53 -8.99
CA LEU A 51 26.79 10.41 -8.07
C LEU A 51 28.17 10.57 -7.43
N PRO A 52 28.28 10.93 -6.14
CA PRO A 52 29.52 10.71 -5.41
C PRO A 52 29.74 9.20 -5.29
N GLU A 53 30.85 8.71 -5.84
CA GLU A 53 31.34 7.35 -5.63
C GLU A 53 31.56 7.11 -4.12
N ILE A 54 30.70 6.30 -3.50
CA ILE A 54 31.00 5.74 -2.19
C ILE A 54 32.08 4.67 -2.40
N LYS A 55 33.35 5.03 -2.19
CA LYS A 55 34.47 4.10 -2.06
C LYS A 55 34.19 3.14 -0.89
N GLY A 56 33.73 1.94 -1.22
CA GLY A 56 33.70 0.80 -0.29
C GLY A 56 35.13 0.41 0.07
N ARG A 57 35.52 0.64 1.32
CA ARG A 57 36.79 0.24 1.90
C ARG A 57 36.84 -1.30 1.95
N LYS A 58 37.61 -1.93 1.06
CA LYS A 58 37.99 -3.35 1.17
C LYS A 58 38.83 -3.52 2.45
N ARG A 59 38.36 -4.34 3.39
CA ARG A 59 39.23 -5.00 4.37
C ARG A 59 39.47 -6.42 3.88
N ALA A 60 40.74 -6.80 3.86
CA ALA A 60 41.23 -8.12 3.54
C ALA A 60 41.37 -8.96 4.83
N ASP A 61 41.08 -10.25 4.66
CA ASP A 61 41.84 -11.42 5.13
C ASP A 61 41.39 -12.26 6.35
N GLY A 62 41.53 -13.58 6.17
CA GLY A 62 41.46 -14.72 7.11
C GLY A 62 40.06 -15.18 7.54
N SER A 63 39.63 -16.45 7.49
CA SER A 63 40.27 -17.76 7.31
C SER A 63 39.19 -18.77 6.89
N LYS A 64 39.55 -19.76 6.05
CA LYS A 64 38.77 -20.97 5.77
C LYS A 64 38.69 -21.85 7.02
N GLY A 65 37.56 -22.52 7.22
CA GLY A 65 37.35 -23.59 8.20
C GLY A 65 36.02 -24.29 7.90
N ASP A 66 36.09 -25.60 7.66
CA ASP A 66 35.02 -26.55 7.32
C ASP A 66 33.84 -26.56 8.31
N GLY A 67 32.67 -26.95 7.80
CA GLY A 67 31.49 -27.29 8.58
C GLY A 67 30.20 -27.14 7.79
N ASP A 68 29.94 -28.12 6.92
CA ASP A 68 28.62 -28.45 6.37
C ASP A 68 27.63 -28.78 7.51
N ASP A 69 26.32 -28.70 7.23
CA ASP A 69 25.17 -28.84 8.15
C ASP A 69 24.60 -27.54 8.73
N GLY A 70 24.02 -26.70 7.85
CA GLY A 70 23.20 -25.56 8.30
C GLY A 70 22.38 -24.84 7.22
N GLU A 71 22.44 -25.25 5.96
CA GLU A 71 21.87 -24.48 4.84
C GLU A 71 20.33 -24.57 4.72
N GLY A 72 19.68 -25.49 5.44
CA GLY A 72 18.22 -25.67 5.43
C GLY A 72 17.43 -24.61 6.20
N GLU A 73 17.91 -24.20 7.40
CA GLU A 73 17.15 -23.30 8.29
C GLU A 73 17.36 -21.81 7.98
N GLU A 74 18.53 -21.41 7.45
CA GLU A 74 18.75 -20.02 7.02
C GLU A 74 18.02 -19.67 5.72
N ALA A 75 17.81 -20.67 4.84
CA ALA A 75 17.04 -20.51 3.61
C ALA A 75 15.54 -20.30 3.88
N GLU A 76 14.99 -20.87 4.95
CA GLU A 76 13.61 -20.62 5.40
C GLU A 76 13.45 -19.28 6.11
N LYS A 77 14.40 -18.87 6.98
CA LYS A 77 14.37 -17.55 7.62
C LYS A 77 14.45 -16.39 6.63
N ARG A 78 15.19 -16.55 5.52
CA ARG A 78 15.24 -15.55 4.42
C ARG A 78 13.96 -15.50 3.57
N LYS A 79 13.14 -16.56 3.54
CA LYS A 79 11.85 -16.55 2.82
C LYS A 79 10.78 -15.74 3.56
N ASN A 80 10.79 -15.70 4.89
CA ASN A 80 9.79 -15.01 5.70
C ASN A 80 10.08 -13.52 5.95
N ALA A 81 11.28 -13.03 5.61
CA ALA A 81 11.64 -11.62 5.69
C ALA A 81 11.53 -10.89 4.34
N ARG A 82 10.59 -11.31 3.47
CA ARG A 82 10.25 -10.50 2.30
C ARG A 82 9.52 -9.26 2.79
N ALA A 83 10.06 -8.09 2.47
CA ALA A 83 9.36 -6.83 2.69
C ALA A 83 7.94 -6.95 2.09
N PRO A 84 6.88 -6.63 2.84
CA PRO A 84 5.51 -6.79 2.37
C PRO A 84 5.35 -6.06 1.05
N GLY A 85 5.13 -6.83 -0.02
CA GLY A 85 4.95 -6.35 -1.38
C GLY A 85 3.57 -6.72 -1.90
N VAL A 86 3.27 -6.27 -3.12
CA VAL A 86 2.04 -6.65 -3.84
C VAL A 86 2.19 -8.09 -4.36
N ASP A 87 2.10 -9.04 -3.45
CA ASP A 87 2.26 -10.48 -3.71
C ASP A 87 0.91 -11.21 -3.69
N ARG A 88 0.88 -12.48 -4.11
CA ARG A 88 -0.33 -13.34 -4.01
C ARG A 88 -0.90 -13.38 -2.59
N GLN A 89 -0.03 -13.33 -1.58
CA GLN A 89 -0.41 -13.31 -0.17
C GLN A 89 -1.17 -12.03 0.19
N PHE A 90 -0.76 -10.87 -0.33
CA PHE A 90 -1.47 -9.61 -0.13
C PHE A 90 -2.93 -9.70 -0.60
N PHE A 91 -3.18 -10.24 -1.80
CA PHE A 91 -4.55 -10.39 -2.30
C PHE A 91 -5.40 -11.36 -1.47
N LEU A 92 -4.79 -12.43 -0.94
CA LEU A 92 -5.48 -13.36 -0.04
C LEU A 92 -5.85 -12.69 1.29
N GLN A 93 -4.90 -11.96 1.89
CA GLN A 93 -5.12 -11.21 3.14
C GLN A 93 -6.18 -10.12 2.94
N LEU A 94 -6.07 -9.34 1.86
CA LEU A 94 -7.03 -8.31 1.50
C LEU A 94 -8.43 -8.90 1.31
N ARG A 95 -8.57 -10.05 0.62
CA ARG A 95 -9.85 -10.72 0.44
C ARG A 95 -10.48 -11.17 1.78
N LYS A 96 -9.66 -11.68 2.71
CA LYS A 96 -10.14 -12.04 4.06
C LYS A 96 -10.67 -10.81 4.79
N LEU A 97 -9.93 -9.70 4.77
CA LEU A 97 -10.33 -8.43 5.39
C LEU A 97 -11.58 -7.84 4.73
N LEU A 98 -11.67 -7.85 3.40
CA LEU A 98 -12.84 -7.37 2.65
C LEU A 98 -14.11 -8.13 3.01
N LYS A 99 -14.02 -9.45 3.28
CA LYS A 99 -15.16 -10.24 3.74
C LYS A 99 -15.68 -9.81 5.12
N ILE A 100 -14.81 -9.29 5.98
CA ILE A 100 -15.17 -8.74 7.29
C ILE A 100 -15.76 -7.34 7.13
N LEU A 101 -15.18 -6.54 6.24
CA LEU A 101 -15.56 -5.15 5.99
C LEU A 101 -16.93 -4.99 5.33
N ILE A 102 -17.28 -5.87 4.39
CA ILE A 102 -18.55 -5.86 3.65
C ILE A 102 -19.20 -7.24 3.83
N PRO A 103 -19.95 -7.43 4.93
CA PRO A 103 -20.48 -8.75 5.29
C PRO A 103 -21.61 -9.23 4.36
N SER A 104 -22.35 -8.31 3.74
CA SER A 104 -23.46 -8.62 2.84
C SER A 104 -23.69 -7.51 1.81
N ILE A 105 -24.31 -7.87 0.68
CA ILE A 105 -24.74 -6.94 -0.38
C ILE A 105 -25.86 -6.01 0.12
N TRP A 106 -26.56 -6.40 1.18
CA TRP A 106 -27.62 -5.60 1.81
C TRP A 106 -27.13 -4.76 3.01
N SER A 107 -25.82 -4.61 3.18
CA SER A 107 -25.25 -3.85 4.29
C SER A 107 -25.21 -2.34 3.99
N LYS A 108 -25.18 -1.51 5.03
CA LYS A 108 -25.07 -0.04 4.91
C LYS A 108 -23.81 0.37 4.15
N GLU A 109 -22.73 -0.38 4.33
CA GLU A 109 -21.43 -0.19 3.69
C GLU A 109 -21.52 -0.42 2.18
N PHE A 110 -22.24 -1.47 1.75
CA PHE A 110 -22.46 -1.74 0.33
C PHE A 110 -23.32 -0.66 -0.32
N ALA A 111 -24.34 -0.14 0.37
CA ALA A 111 -25.15 0.96 -0.15
C ALA A 111 -24.32 2.24 -0.39
N ILE A 112 -23.42 2.59 0.54
CA ILE A 112 -22.49 3.71 0.37
C ILE A 112 -21.54 3.45 -0.81
N LEU A 113 -21.00 2.23 -0.94
CA LEU A 113 -20.14 1.83 -2.04
C LEU A 113 -20.85 1.91 -3.40
N ALA A 114 -22.11 1.45 -3.47
CA ALA A 114 -22.92 1.51 -4.68
C ALA A 114 -23.22 2.96 -5.10
N LEU A 115 -23.60 3.82 -4.14
CA LEU A 115 -23.82 5.24 -4.38
C LEU A 115 -22.53 5.95 -4.81
N HIS A 116 -21.39 5.56 -4.23
CA HIS A 116 -20.08 6.07 -4.63
C HIS A 116 -19.74 5.67 -6.07
N THR A 117 -19.93 4.40 -6.42
CA THR A 117 -19.74 3.89 -7.79
C THR A 117 -20.62 4.64 -8.79
N ALA A 118 -21.91 4.84 -8.47
CA ALA A 118 -22.85 5.58 -9.31
C ALA A 118 -22.40 7.04 -9.51
N SER A 119 -21.87 7.68 -8.47
CA SER A 119 -21.35 9.04 -8.53
C SER A 119 -20.09 9.14 -9.42
N LEU A 120 -19.19 8.15 -9.35
CA LEU A 120 -18.02 8.07 -10.23
C LEU A 120 -18.44 7.92 -11.69
N VAL A 121 -19.39 7.03 -11.98
CA VAL A 121 -19.94 6.83 -13.33
C VAL A 121 -20.59 8.10 -13.87
N SER A 122 -21.44 8.75 -13.07
CA SER A 122 -22.08 10.03 -13.42
C SER A 122 -21.04 11.10 -13.74
N ARG A 123 -19.95 11.18 -12.94
CA ARG A 123 -18.86 12.15 -13.17
C ARG A 123 -18.17 11.92 -14.51
N THR A 124 -17.90 10.68 -14.90
CA THR A 124 -17.26 10.36 -16.17
C THR A 124 -18.14 10.74 -17.36
N PHE A 125 -19.44 10.42 -17.31
CA PHE A 125 -20.37 10.83 -18.36
C PHE A 125 -20.45 12.36 -18.50
N LEU A 126 -20.46 13.07 -17.37
CA LEU A 126 -20.46 14.53 -17.37
C LEU A 126 -19.17 15.10 -17.96
N SER A 127 -18.02 14.48 -17.70
CA SER A 127 -16.74 14.86 -18.32
C SER A 127 -16.76 14.70 -19.84
N ILE A 128 -17.28 13.58 -20.36
CA ILE A 128 -17.47 13.36 -21.81
C ILE A 128 -18.39 14.43 -22.40
N TYR A 129 -19.48 14.75 -21.69
CA TYR A 129 -20.45 15.73 -22.14
C TYR A 129 -19.85 17.14 -22.21
N VAL A 130 -19.09 17.55 -21.19
CA VAL A 130 -18.33 18.82 -21.19
C VAL A 130 -17.35 18.86 -22.36
N ALA A 131 -16.58 17.80 -22.61
CA ALA A 131 -15.63 17.76 -23.72
C ALA A 131 -16.30 17.88 -25.11
N LYS A 132 -17.51 17.32 -25.28
CA LYS A 132 -18.32 17.49 -26.50
C LYS A 132 -18.90 18.90 -26.61
N LEU A 133 -19.28 19.51 -25.49
CA LEU A 133 -19.80 20.87 -25.46
C LEU A 133 -18.70 21.90 -25.78
N ASP A 134 -17.50 21.73 -25.23
CA ASP A 134 -16.32 22.53 -25.58
C ASP A 134 -16.07 22.52 -27.10
N GLY A 135 -16.11 21.34 -27.73
CA GLY A 135 -15.98 21.23 -29.19
C GLY A 135 -17.08 21.97 -29.96
N ARG A 136 -18.33 21.94 -29.47
CA ARG A 136 -19.46 22.69 -30.07
C ARG A 136 -19.28 24.20 -29.93
N ILE A 137 -18.77 24.67 -28.80
CA ILE A 137 -18.46 26.09 -28.57
C ILE A 137 -17.40 26.54 -29.58
N VAL A 138 -16.31 25.78 -29.75
CA VAL A 138 -15.28 26.10 -30.75
C VAL A 138 -15.87 26.10 -32.16
N ARG A 139 -16.77 25.17 -32.49
CA ARG A 139 -17.46 25.19 -33.79
C ARG A 139 -18.26 26.46 -34.03
N THR A 140 -19.00 26.94 -33.03
CA THR A 140 -19.78 28.19 -33.14
C THR A 140 -18.89 29.42 -33.29
N ILE A 141 -17.70 29.40 -32.66
CA ILE A 141 -16.69 30.47 -32.84
C ILE A 141 -16.19 30.49 -34.28
N VAL A 142 -15.84 29.34 -34.85
CA VAL A 142 -15.39 29.24 -36.26
C VAL A 142 -16.49 29.68 -37.23
N LYS A 143 -17.76 29.32 -36.97
CA LYS A 143 -18.91 29.75 -37.77
C LYS A 143 -19.34 31.20 -37.55
N GLN A 144 -18.67 31.95 -36.66
CA GLN A 144 -19.00 33.34 -36.31
C GLN A 144 -20.45 33.56 -35.84
N ASP A 145 -21.09 32.53 -35.27
CA ASP A 145 -22.49 32.60 -34.82
C ASP A 145 -22.56 32.99 -33.33
N VAL A 146 -22.68 34.30 -33.08
CA VAL A 146 -22.69 34.89 -31.74
C VAL A 146 -23.88 34.39 -30.90
N MET A 147 -25.06 34.28 -31.50
CA MET A 147 -26.26 33.85 -30.77
C MET A 147 -26.14 32.39 -30.32
N LYS A 148 -25.68 31.51 -31.23
CA LYS A 148 -25.43 30.11 -30.84
C LYS A 148 -24.28 30.00 -29.83
N PHE A 149 -23.24 30.84 -29.93
CA PHE A 149 -22.15 30.86 -28.96
C PHE A 149 -22.66 31.14 -27.53
N VAL A 150 -23.47 32.20 -27.35
CA VAL A 150 -24.04 32.55 -26.03
C VAL A 150 -24.88 31.40 -25.48
N VAL A 151 -25.67 30.73 -26.31
CA VAL A 151 -26.48 29.55 -25.90
C VAL A 151 -25.61 28.34 -25.53
N GLN A 152 -24.52 28.08 -26.24
CA GLN A 152 -23.63 26.96 -25.89
C GLN A 152 -22.82 27.26 -24.62
N LEU A 153 -22.39 28.51 -24.44
CA LEU A 153 -21.67 28.96 -23.25
C LEU A 153 -22.56 28.93 -22.01
N SER A 154 -23.83 29.36 -22.11
CA SER A 154 -24.77 29.29 -20.99
C SER A 154 -25.05 27.84 -20.58
N LYS A 155 -25.19 26.92 -21.53
CA LYS A 155 -25.27 25.48 -21.26
C LYS A 155 -24.04 24.99 -20.51
N TRP A 156 -22.85 25.40 -20.93
CA TRP A 156 -21.59 25.00 -20.30
C TRP A 156 -21.50 25.44 -18.84
N LEU A 157 -21.90 26.69 -18.56
CA LEU A 157 -21.96 27.22 -17.21
C LEU A 157 -23.00 26.49 -16.35
N LEU A 158 -24.19 26.20 -16.90
CA LEU A 158 -25.26 25.50 -16.17
C LEU A 158 -24.85 24.07 -15.77
N ILE A 159 -24.08 23.38 -16.62
CA ILE A 159 -23.54 22.03 -16.35
C ILE A 159 -22.46 22.04 -15.27
N ALA A 160 -21.80 23.19 -15.03
CA ALA A 160 -20.78 23.29 -14.00
C ALA A 160 -21.36 23.03 -12.59
N VAL A 161 -22.62 23.42 -12.32
CA VAL A 161 -23.28 23.22 -11.02
C VAL A 161 -23.44 21.74 -10.66
N PRO A 162 -24.07 20.87 -11.47
CA PRO A 162 -24.12 19.44 -11.17
C PRO A 162 -22.71 18.81 -11.22
N ALA A 163 -21.78 19.34 -12.01
CA ALA A 163 -20.41 18.83 -12.07
C ALA A 163 -19.63 19.03 -10.77
N THR A 164 -19.72 20.21 -10.17
CA THR A 164 -19.09 20.52 -8.88
C THR A 164 -19.78 19.76 -7.76
N PHE A 165 -21.11 19.65 -7.79
CA PHE A 165 -21.87 18.84 -6.82
C PHE A 165 -21.42 17.37 -6.83
N VAL A 166 -21.37 16.71 -8.00
CA VAL A 166 -20.93 15.31 -8.10
C VAL A 166 -19.47 15.16 -7.63
N ASN A 167 -18.61 16.14 -7.93
CA ASN A 167 -17.22 16.10 -7.47
C ASN A 167 -17.09 16.19 -5.94
N SER A 168 -17.88 17.06 -5.30
CA SER A 168 -17.95 17.16 -3.84
C SER A 168 -18.59 15.92 -3.22
N LEU A 169 -19.62 15.36 -3.86
CA LEU A 169 -20.29 14.12 -3.44
C LEU A 169 -19.33 12.93 -3.43
N ILE A 170 -18.46 12.79 -4.43
CA ILE A 170 -17.43 11.74 -4.46
C ILE A 170 -16.53 11.84 -3.22
N ARG A 171 -16.00 13.03 -2.90
CA ARG A 171 -15.13 13.23 -1.73
C ARG A 171 -15.85 12.94 -0.40
N PHE A 172 -17.10 13.36 -0.29
CA PHE A 172 -17.94 13.08 0.87
C PHE A 172 -18.18 11.57 1.04
N LEU A 173 -18.55 10.88 -0.04
CA LEU A 173 -18.81 9.44 -0.02
C LEU A 173 -17.55 8.63 0.25
N GLU A 174 -16.40 9.05 -0.26
CA GLU A 174 -15.09 8.45 0.03
C GLU A 174 -14.78 8.51 1.53
N SER A 175 -14.93 9.69 2.14
CA SER A 175 -14.70 9.89 3.58
C SER A 175 -15.69 9.10 4.43
N LYS A 176 -16.96 9.06 4.00
CA LYS A 176 -18.02 8.30 4.68
C LYS A 176 -17.81 6.80 4.59
N LEU A 177 -17.33 6.31 3.44
CA LEU A 177 -16.96 4.92 3.23
C LEU A 177 -15.80 4.52 4.14
N ALA A 178 -14.73 5.32 4.17
CA ALA A 178 -13.57 5.09 5.06
C ALA A 178 -14.02 4.95 6.53
N LEU A 179 -14.89 5.85 7.00
CA LEU A 179 -15.42 5.82 8.37
C LEU A 179 -16.28 4.57 8.63
N ALA A 180 -17.15 4.19 7.69
CA ALA A 180 -18.01 3.01 7.84
C ALA A 180 -17.17 1.73 7.92
N LEU A 181 -16.20 1.57 7.01
CA LEU A 181 -15.25 0.45 6.99
C LEU A 181 -14.44 0.38 8.29
N ARG A 182 -13.92 1.53 8.76
CA ARG A 182 -13.20 1.63 10.02
C ARG A 182 -14.04 1.18 11.21
N THR A 183 -15.28 1.64 11.29
CA THR A 183 -16.17 1.33 12.42
C THR A 183 -16.43 -0.18 12.51
N GLN A 184 -16.71 -0.83 11.38
CA GLN A 184 -16.88 -2.29 11.33
C GLN A 184 -15.61 -3.04 11.75
N LEU A 185 -14.45 -2.65 11.21
CA LEU A 185 -13.20 -3.34 11.48
C LEU A 185 -12.74 -3.17 12.93
N VAL A 186 -12.89 -1.97 13.51
CA VAL A 186 -12.55 -1.70 14.91
C VAL A 186 -13.47 -2.48 15.85
N ASN A 187 -14.78 -2.50 15.60
CA ASN A 187 -15.72 -3.27 16.43
C ASN A 187 -15.40 -4.77 16.40
N HIS A 188 -15.05 -5.30 15.23
CA HIS A 188 -14.61 -6.69 15.09
C HIS A 188 -13.28 -6.94 15.82
N ALA A 189 -12.31 -6.03 15.69
CA ALA A 189 -11.01 -6.13 16.35
C ALA A 189 -11.14 -6.10 17.87
N TYR A 190 -11.93 -5.19 18.44
CA TYR A 190 -12.17 -5.12 19.88
C TYR A 190 -12.89 -6.36 20.41
N SER A 191 -13.91 -6.86 19.71
CA SER A 191 -14.59 -8.10 20.08
C SER A 191 -13.61 -9.27 20.17
N LYS A 192 -12.67 -9.39 19.22
CA LYS A 192 -11.63 -10.43 19.22
C LYS A 192 -10.54 -10.21 20.27
N TYR A 193 -10.14 -8.96 20.49
CA TYR A 193 -9.05 -8.59 21.40
C TYR A 193 -9.41 -8.80 22.87
N PHE A 194 -10.67 -8.55 23.26
CA PHE A 194 -11.14 -8.76 24.62
C PHE A 194 -11.67 -10.16 24.90
N LEU A 195 -11.87 -10.99 23.87
CA LEU A 195 -12.28 -12.39 24.03
C LEU A 195 -11.16 -13.21 24.71
N ASN A 196 -11.49 -14.03 25.71
CA ASN A 196 -10.60 -14.99 26.37
C ASN A 196 -9.24 -14.40 26.81
N GLN A 197 -9.24 -13.18 27.35
CA GLN A 197 -8.03 -12.49 27.84
C GLN A 197 -6.95 -12.30 26.76
N THR A 198 -7.33 -12.25 25.47
CA THR A 198 -6.39 -12.14 24.34
C THR A 198 -5.49 -10.89 24.49
N TYR A 199 -6.03 -9.78 25.01
CA TYR A 199 -5.26 -8.57 25.33
C TYR A 199 -4.04 -8.81 26.23
N TYR A 200 -4.15 -9.70 27.23
CA TYR A 200 -3.04 -10.05 28.11
C TYR A 200 -2.07 -10.99 27.38
N ARG A 201 -2.63 -12.01 26.71
CA ARG A 201 -1.87 -13.09 26.10
C ARG A 201 -1.02 -12.62 24.92
N VAL A 202 -1.54 -11.70 24.09
CA VAL A 202 -0.80 -11.14 22.94
C VAL A 202 0.41 -10.33 23.41
N SER A 203 0.25 -9.53 24.47
CA SER A 203 1.32 -8.66 24.96
C SER A 203 2.38 -9.41 25.79
N ASN A 204 1.96 -10.39 26.60
CA ASN A 204 2.85 -11.05 27.57
C ASN A 204 3.31 -12.45 27.17
N LEU A 205 2.53 -13.20 26.39
CA LEU A 205 2.83 -14.60 26.02
C LEU A 205 3.35 -14.74 24.59
N ASP A 206 2.81 -13.96 23.64
CA ASP A 206 3.30 -13.94 22.26
C ASP A 206 4.34 -12.83 22.07
N GLY A 207 5.23 -12.99 21.08
CA GLY A 207 6.29 -12.01 20.77
C GLY A 207 6.21 -11.43 19.36
N ARG A 208 5.21 -11.82 18.55
CA ARG A 208 5.08 -11.38 17.16
C ARG A 208 4.54 -9.96 17.05
N LEU A 209 3.58 -9.61 17.91
CA LEU A 209 3.00 -8.25 17.99
C LEU A 209 3.64 -7.49 19.15
N THR A 210 4.59 -6.62 18.85
CA THR A 210 5.20 -5.75 19.86
C THR A 210 4.27 -4.60 20.28
N ASN A 211 3.51 -4.03 19.33
CA ASN A 211 2.66 -2.85 19.53
C ASN A 211 1.22 -3.12 19.06
N ALA A 212 0.45 -3.89 19.84
CA ALA A 212 -0.96 -4.18 19.52
C ALA A 212 -1.84 -2.92 19.57
N ASP A 213 -1.49 -1.96 20.42
CA ASP A 213 -2.11 -0.65 20.55
C ASP A 213 -2.01 0.16 19.24
N GLN A 214 -0.81 0.21 18.65
CA GLN A 214 -0.59 0.88 17.37
C GLN A 214 -1.39 0.23 16.24
N CYS A 215 -1.45 -1.11 16.22
CA CYS A 215 -2.22 -1.85 15.21
C CYS A 215 -3.71 -1.54 15.32
N LEU A 216 -4.27 -1.52 16.53
CA LEU A 216 -5.70 -1.28 16.78
C LEU A 216 -6.12 0.18 16.52
N THR A 217 -5.20 1.14 16.64
CA THR A 217 -5.50 2.57 16.54
C THR A 217 -5.09 3.18 15.20
N GLU A 218 -3.80 3.12 14.87
CA GLU A 218 -3.23 3.75 13.67
C GLU A 218 -3.40 2.87 12.43
N ASP A 219 -2.99 1.59 12.49
CA ASP A 219 -2.94 0.76 11.27
C ASP A 219 -4.32 0.44 10.71
N ILE A 220 -5.33 0.20 11.55
CA ILE A 220 -6.73 0.03 11.09
C ILE A 220 -7.26 1.31 10.42
N ALA A 221 -6.96 2.49 10.99
CA ALA A 221 -7.39 3.77 10.44
C ALA A 221 -6.71 4.04 9.08
N GLU A 222 -5.40 3.86 9.00
CA GLU A 222 -4.64 4.03 7.76
C GLU A 222 -5.05 3.02 6.69
N PHE A 223 -5.27 1.74 7.05
CA PHE A 223 -5.75 0.71 6.14
C PHE A 223 -7.10 1.08 5.52
N THR A 224 -8.08 1.45 6.34
CA THR A 224 -9.46 1.73 5.90
C THR A 224 -9.56 3.03 5.09
N SER A 225 -8.81 4.06 5.48
CA SER A 225 -8.68 5.31 4.73
C SER A 225 -8.01 5.06 3.36
N SER A 226 -6.85 4.38 3.36
CA SER A 226 -6.12 4.05 2.13
C SER A 226 -6.95 3.18 1.19
N LEU A 227 -7.72 2.22 1.71
CA LEU A 227 -8.58 1.35 0.91
C LEU A 227 -9.71 2.14 0.22
N ALA A 228 -10.38 3.04 0.94
CA ALA A 228 -11.44 3.88 0.39
C ALA A 228 -10.91 4.87 -0.66
N HIS A 229 -9.77 5.50 -0.36
CA HIS A 229 -9.07 6.40 -1.29
C HIS A 229 -8.66 5.66 -2.56
N LEU A 230 -7.99 4.51 -2.42
CA LEU A 230 -7.52 3.71 -3.55
C LEU A 230 -8.68 3.25 -4.45
N TYR A 231 -9.82 2.89 -3.86
CA TYR A 231 -11.02 2.55 -4.63
C TYR A 231 -11.46 3.70 -5.53
N SER A 232 -11.52 4.93 -5.01
CA SER A 232 -11.84 6.15 -5.77
C SER A 232 -10.79 6.44 -6.85
N HIS A 233 -9.51 6.38 -6.46
CA HIS A 233 -8.34 6.70 -7.28
C HIS A 233 -8.04 5.69 -8.39
N LEU A 234 -8.47 4.43 -8.27
CA LEU A 234 -8.33 3.43 -9.33
C LEU A 234 -9.57 3.36 -10.22
N THR A 235 -10.76 3.30 -9.62
CA THR A 235 -12.00 3.00 -10.35
C THR A 235 -12.34 4.11 -11.33
N LYS A 236 -12.21 5.37 -10.92
CA LYS A 236 -12.54 6.50 -11.79
C LYS A 236 -11.60 6.61 -12.99
N PRO A 237 -10.26 6.66 -12.84
CA PRO A 237 -9.38 6.70 -13.98
C PRO A 237 -9.52 5.50 -14.92
N LEU A 238 -9.80 4.31 -14.38
CA LEU A 238 -10.03 3.12 -15.21
C LEU A 238 -11.30 3.27 -16.06
N LEU A 239 -12.38 3.80 -15.47
CA LEU A 239 -13.61 4.10 -16.19
C LEU A 239 -13.42 5.23 -17.22
N ASP A 240 -12.70 6.29 -16.84
CA ASP A 240 -12.36 7.40 -17.74
C ASP A 240 -11.58 6.84 -18.95
N VAL A 241 -10.49 6.10 -18.74
CA VAL A 241 -9.69 5.52 -19.82
C VAL A 241 -10.52 4.59 -20.71
N ALA A 242 -11.36 3.72 -20.13
CA ALA A 242 -12.21 2.82 -20.91
C ALA A 242 -13.22 3.57 -21.79
N LEU A 243 -13.96 4.53 -21.21
CA LEU A 243 -14.99 5.28 -21.93
C LEU A 243 -14.43 6.30 -22.92
N MET A 244 -13.30 6.95 -22.59
CA MET A 244 -12.61 7.84 -23.52
C MET A 244 -12.02 7.06 -24.69
N SER A 245 -11.40 5.90 -24.44
CA SER A 245 -10.88 5.02 -25.50
C SER A 245 -11.99 4.55 -26.42
N PHE A 246 -13.13 4.13 -25.87
CA PHE A 246 -14.31 3.77 -26.65
C PHE A 246 -14.84 4.95 -27.49
N THR A 247 -14.92 6.15 -26.91
CA THR A 247 -15.39 7.35 -27.61
C THR A 247 -14.45 7.76 -28.74
N LEU A 248 -13.13 7.70 -28.52
CA LEU A 248 -12.10 7.96 -29.53
C LEU A 248 -12.15 6.92 -30.65
N TYR A 249 -12.35 5.64 -30.32
CA TYR A 249 -12.51 4.57 -31.30
C TYR A 249 -13.75 4.77 -32.18
N LYS A 250 -14.89 5.14 -31.58
CA LYS A 250 -16.12 5.44 -32.31
C LYS A 250 -15.95 6.64 -33.25
N LEU A 251 -15.27 7.70 -32.77
CA LEU A 251 -14.97 8.89 -33.58
C LEU A 251 -14.01 8.60 -34.74
N ALA A 252 -13.06 7.67 -34.56
CA ALA A 252 -12.13 7.25 -35.60
C ALA A 252 -12.81 6.33 -36.64
N SER A 253 -13.67 5.40 -36.19
CA SER A 253 -14.33 4.41 -37.02
C SER A 253 -15.42 5.03 -37.91
N SER A 254 -16.14 6.03 -37.43
CA SER A 254 -17.17 6.74 -38.21
C SER A 254 -16.62 7.52 -39.41
N ARG A 255 -15.29 7.59 -39.58
CA ARG A 255 -14.61 8.39 -40.61
C ARG A 255 -13.81 7.55 -41.61
N GLY A 256 -13.92 6.22 -41.57
CA GLY A 256 -13.25 5.33 -42.53
C GLY A 256 -11.72 5.35 -42.48
N ALA A 257 -11.11 5.91 -41.42
CA ALA A 257 -9.67 6.06 -41.32
C ALA A 257 -8.97 4.71 -41.10
N SER A 258 -7.88 4.46 -41.83
CA SER A 258 -7.02 3.29 -41.61
C SER A 258 -6.41 3.34 -40.20
N SER A 259 -6.89 2.48 -39.30
CA SER A 259 -6.50 2.45 -37.89
C SER A 259 -5.05 1.99 -37.65
N ARG A 260 -4.35 1.51 -38.70
CA ARG A 260 -3.03 0.86 -38.58
C ARG A 260 -1.91 1.83 -38.17
N ILE A 261 -1.85 3.03 -38.75
CA ILE A 261 -0.78 4.00 -38.44
C ILE A 261 -0.94 4.58 -37.01
N PRO A 262 -2.15 5.05 -36.61
CA PRO A 262 -2.46 5.47 -35.24
C PRO A 262 -2.12 4.45 -34.16
N SER A 263 -2.53 3.19 -34.36
CA SER A 263 -2.36 2.11 -33.37
C SER A 263 -0.91 1.69 -33.18
N VAL A 264 -0.14 1.61 -34.26
CA VAL A 264 1.30 1.28 -34.20
C VAL A 264 2.07 2.38 -33.47
N LEU A 265 1.77 3.66 -33.74
CA LEU A 265 2.41 4.78 -33.05
C LEU A 265 2.13 4.74 -31.53
N ALA A 266 0.88 4.49 -31.14
CA ALA A 266 0.49 4.37 -29.73
C ALA A 266 1.23 3.21 -29.04
N ALA A 267 1.29 2.04 -29.66
CA ALA A 267 2.00 0.89 -29.10
C ALA A 267 3.50 1.15 -28.92
N VAL A 268 4.14 1.80 -29.89
CA VAL A 268 5.57 2.16 -29.82
C VAL A 268 5.84 3.13 -28.68
N VAL A 269 5.03 4.20 -28.57
CA VAL A 269 5.20 5.21 -27.50
C VAL A 269 5.02 4.58 -26.12
N ILE A 270 3.97 3.78 -25.92
CA ILE A 270 3.71 3.08 -24.64
C ILE A 270 4.90 2.19 -24.25
N VAL A 271 5.40 1.37 -25.17
CA VAL A 271 6.52 0.44 -24.90
C VAL A 271 7.81 1.19 -24.60
N ILE A 272 8.11 2.26 -25.35
CA ILE A 272 9.31 3.08 -25.12
C ILE A 272 9.21 3.79 -23.77
N THR A 273 8.09 4.46 -23.49
CA THR A 273 7.84 5.14 -22.20
C THR A 273 8.00 4.17 -21.03
N GLY A 274 7.39 2.98 -21.11
CA GLY A 274 7.50 1.97 -20.06
C GLY A 274 8.94 1.49 -19.82
N LYS A 275 9.73 1.30 -20.89
CA LYS A 275 11.15 0.93 -20.77
C LYS A 275 12.00 2.04 -20.15
N VAL A 276 11.76 3.29 -20.54
CA VAL A 276 12.48 4.46 -19.99
C VAL A 276 12.17 4.63 -18.51
N LEU A 277 10.89 4.60 -18.13
CA LEU A 277 10.47 4.72 -16.73
C LEU A 277 11.03 3.59 -15.88
N ARG A 278 11.01 2.35 -16.37
CA ARG A 278 11.59 1.20 -15.64
C ARG A 278 13.10 1.30 -15.46
N ALA A 279 13.82 1.86 -16.42
CA ALA A 279 15.27 2.03 -16.34
C ALA A 279 15.68 3.14 -15.35
N VAL A 280 14.88 4.20 -15.24
CA VAL A 280 15.15 5.35 -14.36
C VAL A 280 14.53 5.17 -12.96
N SER A 281 13.58 4.23 -12.80
CA SER A 281 12.90 4.00 -11.53
C SER A 281 13.86 3.62 -10.39
N PRO A 282 13.97 4.45 -9.33
CA PRO A 282 14.76 4.08 -8.17
C PRO A 282 14.05 2.99 -7.36
N LYS A 283 14.82 2.27 -6.53
CA LYS A 283 14.30 1.24 -5.62
C LYS A 283 13.52 1.88 -4.45
N PHE A 284 12.34 2.45 -4.74
CA PHE A 284 11.50 3.16 -3.76
C PHE A 284 11.16 2.31 -2.54
N GLY A 285 10.88 1.01 -2.71
CA GLY A 285 10.59 0.12 -1.59
C GLY A 285 11.70 0.06 -0.55
N LYS A 286 12.97 0.01 -0.96
CA LYS A 286 14.11 0.02 -0.02
C LYS A 286 14.20 1.35 0.73
N LEU A 287 13.97 2.46 0.03
CA LEU A 287 14.02 3.80 0.62
C LEU A 287 12.93 4.02 1.66
N VAL A 288 11.70 3.59 1.35
CA VAL A 288 10.53 3.67 2.25
C VAL A 288 10.70 2.73 3.45
N ALA A 289 11.25 1.53 3.25
CA ALA A 289 11.54 0.61 4.37
C ALA A 289 12.57 1.20 5.34
N GLU A 290 13.62 1.84 4.83
CA GLU A 290 14.63 2.51 5.66
C GLU A 290 14.08 3.76 6.37
N GLU A 291 13.21 4.52 5.70
CA GLU A 291 12.45 5.63 6.32
C GLU A 291 11.59 5.13 7.50
N ALA A 292 10.79 4.09 7.28
CA ALA A 292 9.94 3.50 8.31
C ALA A 292 10.75 2.98 9.51
N SER A 293 11.91 2.35 9.26
CA SER A 293 12.83 1.89 10.30
C SER A 293 13.39 3.03 11.14
N LYS A 294 13.89 4.12 10.51
CA LYS A 294 14.41 5.30 11.22
C LYS A 294 13.31 6.03 12.01
N LYS A 295 12.12 6.15 11.44
CA LYS A 295 10.95 6.74 12.12
C LYS A 295 10.53 5.90 13.33
N GLY A 296 10.51 4.57 13.19
CA GLY A 296 10.23 3.64 14.29
C GLY A 296 11.26 3.74 15.41
N TYR A 297 12.56 3.81 15.07
CA TYR A 297 13.64 3.99 16.04
C TYR A 297 13.50 5.31 16.82
N LEU A 298 13.18 6.42 16.14
CA LEU A 298 12.93 7.70 16.80
C LEU A 298 11.77 7.63 17.80
N ARG A 299 10.64 7.00 17.41
CA ARG A 299 9.49 6.79 18.30
C ARG A 299 9.86 5.93 19.50
N TYR A 300 10.66 4.88 19.29
CA TYR A 300 11.16 4.02 20.36
C TYR A 300 12.01 4.79 21.38
N ILE A 301 12.99 5.58 20.92
CA ILE A 301 13.82 6.41 21.82
C ILE A 301 12.93 7.38 22.61
N HIS A 302 11.95 7.99 21.96
CA HIS A 302 11.06 8.92 22.65
C HIS A 302 10.17 8.23 23.70
N SER A 303 9.65 7.04 23.39
CA SER A 303 8.87 6.22 24.34
C SER A 303 9.71 5.80 25.54
N ARG A 304 11.00 5.50 25.34
CA ARG A 304 11.93 5.17 26.43
C ARG A 304 12.14 6.34 27.39
N VAL A 305 12.20 7.56 26.88
CA VAL A 305 12.30 8.77 27.71
C VAL A 305 11.06 8.94 28.58
N ILE A 306 9.86 8.66 28.03
CA ILE A 306 8.61 8.71 28.80
C ILE A 306 8.59 7.62 29.89
N ALA A 307 8.97 6.40 29.53
CA ALA A 307 8.91 5.25 30.44
C ALA A 307 9.89 5.38 31.62
N ASN A 308 11.06 5.99 31.38
CA ASN A 308 12.13 6.11 32.36
C ASN A 308 12.39 7.58 32.77
N ALA A 309 11.34 8.42 32.72
CA ALA A 309 11.47 9.86 32.94
C ALA A 309 12.02 10.19 34.33
N GLU A 310 11.61 9.40 35.33
CA GLU A 310 12.04 9.53 36.71
C GLU A 310 13.53 9.20 36.88
N GLU A 311 14.02 8.08 36.32
CA GLU A 311 15.45 7.76 36.36
C GLU A 311 16.28 8.81 35.63
N ILE A 312 15.84 9.26 34.45
CA ILE A 312 16.54 10.30 33.68
C ILE A 312 16.64 11.60 34.49
N ALA A 313 15.56 11.98 35.19
CA ALA A 313 15.55 13.15 36.06
C ALA A 313 16.49 12.97 37.26
N PHE A 314 16.47 11.83 37.94
CA PHE A 314 17.36 11.54 39.06
C PHE A 314 18.85 11.59 38.68
N TYR A 315 19.22 11.06 37.51
CA TYR A 315 20.61 11.07 37.04
C TYR A 315 21.03 12.37 36.35
N GLY A 316 20.11 13.34 36.17
CA GLY A 316 20.40 14.57 35.42
C GLY A 316 20.71 14.34 33.94
N GLY A 317 20.25 13.22 33.36
CA GLY A 317 20.63 12.72 32.02
C GLY A 317 20.01 13.46 30.82
N HIS A 318 19.29 14.57 31.05
CA HIS A 318 18.50 15.29 30.05
C HIS A 318 19.29 15.67 28.78
N LYS A 319 20.51 16.25 28.91
CA LYS A 319 21.33 16.65 27.75
C LYS A 319 21.77 15.45 26.90
N THR A 320 22.02 14.31 27.54
CA THR A 320 22.45 13.09 26.84
C THR A 320 21.30 12.49 26.04
N GLU A 321 20.11 12.41 26.64
CA GLU A 321 18.90 11.93 25.95
C GLU A 321 18.47 12.89 24.83
N GLU A 322 18.55 14.21 25.04
CA GLU A 322 18.33 15.22 24.00
C GLU A 322 19.30 15.04 22.81
N GLY A 323 20.60 14.88 23.08
CA GLY A 323 21.60 14.64 22.04
C GLY A 323 21.35 13.36 21.25
N LEU A 324 20.86 12.30 21.90
CA LEU A 324 20.48 11.05 21.23
C LEU A 324 19.23 11.21 20.35
N LEU A 325 18.19 11.91 20.87
CA LEU A 325 16.99 12.25 20.12
C LEU A 325 17.31 13.07 18.88
N GLN A 326 18.14 14.11 19.02
CA GLN A 326 18.53 14.99 17.92
C GLN A 326 19.33 14.25 16.85
N ARG A 327 20.28 13.38 17.24
CA ARG A 327 21.00 12.52 16.30
C ARG A 327 20.07 11.57 15.54
N SER A 328 19.12 10.96 16.24
CA SER A 328 18.14 10.04 15.66
C SER A 328 17.22 10.76 14.67
N TYR A 329 16.77 11.97 15.02
CA TYR A 329 15.97 12.82 14.14
C TYR A 329 16.77 13.26 12.91
N GLN A 330 18.03 13.66 13.08
CA GLN A 330 18.86 14.10 11.96
C GLN A 330 19.16 12.96 10.97
N ALA A 331 19.33 11.73 11.46
CA ALA A 331 19.43 10.55 10.61
C ALA A 331 18.16 10.28 9.79
N LEU A 332 16.98 10.55 10.37
CA LEU A 332 15.69 10.50 9.68
C LEU A 332 15.56 11.64 8.65
N ALA A 333 15.88 12.87 9.03
CA ALA A 333 15.82 14.04 8.15
C ALA A 333 16.71 13.87 6.91
N ASN A 334 17.95 13.38 7.09
CA ASN A 334 18.87 13.07 5.99
C ASN A 334 18.30 11.98 5.04
N GLN A 335 17.59 10.99 5.58
CA GLN A 335 16.91 9.99 4.77
C GLN A 335 15.80 10.60 3.94
N MET A 336 14.97 11.46 4.55
CA MET A 336 13.88 12.13 3.85
C MET A 336 14.41 13.05 2.74
N ASP A 337 15.48 13.82 2.98
CA ASP A 337 16.10 14.66 1.95
C ASP A 337 16.57 13.84 0.74
N LEU A 338 17.20 12.69 0.99
CA LEU A 338 17.61 11.77 -0.08
C LEU A 338 16.41 11.23 -0.87
N ILE A 339 15.31 10.92 -0.20
CA ILE A 339 14.05 10.50 -0.84
C ILE A 339 13.47 11.63 -1.69
N PHE A 340 13.42 12.85 -1.16
CA PHE A 340 12.89 14.03 -1.86
C PHE A 340 13.69 14.35 -3.13
N ARG A 341 15.03 14.37 -3.06
CA ARG A 341 15.89 14.62 -4.23
C ARG A 341 15.70 13.57 -5.33
N LYS A 342 15.63 12.28 -4.97
CA LYS A 342 15.38 11.20 -5.94
C LYS A 342 13.98 11.27 -6.54
N ARG A 343 12.99 11.59 -5.72
CA ARG A 343 11.59 11.70 -6.13
C ARG A 343 11.39 12.87 -7.11
N LEU A 344 12.05 14.00 -6.90
CA LEU A 344 11.96 15.18 -7.78
C LEU A 344 12.23 14.81 -9.25
N TRP A 345 13.41 14.24 -9.53
CA TRP A 345 13.82 13.91 -10.90
C TRP A 345 12.96 12.83 -11.54
N TYR A 346 12.61 11.80 -10.77
CA TYR A 346 11.76 10.72 -11.28
C TYR A 346 10.36 11.23 -11.62
N ILE A 347 9.70 11.96 -10.71
CA ILE A 347 8.36 12.51 -10.94
C ILE A 347 8.40 13.50 -12.11
N MET A 348 9.41 14.37 -12.20
CA MET A 348 9.53 15.30 -13.33
C MET A 348 9.58 14.55 -14.68
N LEU A 349 10.41 13.50 -14.80
CA LEU A 349 10.50 12.69 -16.01
C LEU A 349 9.18 11.96 -16.31
N GLU A 350 8.55 11.38 -15.29
CA GLU A 350 7.26 10.71 -15.40
C GLU A 350 6.18 11.65 -15.94
N GLN A 351 6.04 12.82 -15.32
CA GLN A 351 5.09 13.86 -15.72
C GLN A 351 5.36 14.35 -17.14
N PHE A 352 6.63 14.55 -17.51
CA PHE A 352 7.00 14.96 -18.87
C PHE A 352 6.56 13.93 -19.92
N LEU A 353 6.86 12.65 -19.70
CA LEU A 353 6.51 11.58 -20.62
C LEU A 353 4.99 11.36 -20.71
N MET A 354 4.30 11.34 -19.57
CA MET A 354 2.88 11.03 -19.50
C MET A 354 1.98 12.20 -19.90
N LYS A 355 2.31 13.45 -19.55
CA LYS A 355 1.49 14.62 -19.92
C LYS A 355 1.80 15.14 -21.31
N TYR A 356 3.08 15.32 -21.65
CA TYR A 356 3.46 16.03 -22.86
C TYR A 356 3.75 15.08 -24.03
N VAL A 357 4.56 14.04 -23.84
CA VAL A 357 4.92 13.13 -24.95
C VAL A 357 3.71 12.31 -25.41
N TRP A 358 2.89 11.79 -24.49
CA TRP A 358 1.65 11.10 -24.83
C TRP A 358 0.61 12.02 -25.46
N SER A 359 0.42 13.24 -24.93
CA SER A 359 -0.50 14.21 -25.51
C SER A 359 -0.06 14.62 -26.92
N ALA A 360 1.23 14.88 -27.15
CA ALA A 360 1.78 15.17 -28.47
C ALA A 360 1.59 14.00 -29.43
N SER A 361 1.84 12.77 -28.98
CA SER A 361 1.64 11.55 -29.78
C SER A 361 0.17 11.33 -30.12
N GLY A 362 -0.73 11.57 -29.17
CA GLY A 362 -2.18 11.52 -29.36
C GLY A 362 -2.67 12.61 -30.33
N LEU A 363 -2.11 13.81 -30.27
CA LEU A 363 -2.42 14.88 -31.23
C LEU A 363 -2.02 14.49 -32.65
N VAL A 364 -0.84 13.91 -32.83
CA VAL A 364 -0.41 13.34 -34.13
C VAL A 364 -1.36 12.23 -34.57
N MET A 365 -1.78 11.36 -33.64
CA MET A 365 -2.71 10.27 -33.89
C MET A 365 -4.07 10.76 -34.42
N VAL A 366 -4.58 11.87 -33.90
CA VAL A 366 -5.85 12.49 -34.34
C VAL A 366 -5.67 13.32 -35.60
N ALA A 367 -4.56 14.04 -35.72
CA ALA A 367 -4.29 14.93 -36.84
C ALA A 367 -4.02 14.17 -38.15
N VAL A 368 -3.31 13.04 -38.10
CA VAL A 368 -2.94 12.27 -39.31
C VAL A 368 -4.17 11.81 -40.10
N PRO A 369 -5.19 11.14 -39.52
CA PRO A 369 -6.43 10.84 -40.21
C PRO A 369 -7.10 12.09 -40.79
N MET A 370 -7.24 13.17 -40.01
CA MET A 370 -7.92 14.39 -40.47
C MET A 370 -7.24 15.09 -41.65
N ILE A 371 -5.91 15.06 -41.70
CA ILE A 371 -5.13 15.66 -42.80
C ILE A 371 -5.11 14.73 -44.03
N THR A 372 -5.17 13.41 -43.84
CA THR A 372 -5.06 12.43 -44.92
C THR A 372 -6.41 12.06 -45.56
N THR A 373 -7.52 12.16 -44.82
CA THR A 373 -8.86 11.97 -45.37
C THR A 373 -9.35 13.26 -46.02
N ILE A 374 -8.87 13.51 -47.24
CA ILE A 374 -9.44 14.52 -48.14
C ILE A 374 -10.55 13.81 -48.93
N GLY A 375 -11.81 14.16 -48.68
CA GLY A 375 -12.82 14.11 -49.75
C GLY A 375 -14.03 13.18 -49.67
N GLN A 376 -14.37 12.49 -48.57
CA GLN A 376 -15.65 11.74 -48.54
C GLN A 376 -16.41 11.84 -47.20
N ARG A 377 -17.66 12.32 -47.26
CA ARG A 377 -18.68 12.15 -46.20
C ARG A 377 -19.23 10.71 -46.22
N GLN A 378 -19.76 10.25 -45.10
CA GLN A 378 -20.50 8.98 -44.99
C GLN A 378 -21.75 8.92 -45.90
N ASP A 379 -22.28 10.08 -46.31
CA ASP A 379 -23.46 10.20 -47.18
C ASP A 379 -23.13 10.33 -48.67
N GLY A 380 -21.86 10.20 -49.08
CA GLY A 380 -21.45 10.31 -50.48
C GLY A 380 -21.51 11.73 -51.09
N SER A 381 -21.89 12.76 -50.33
CA SER A 381 -21.88 14.16 -50.78
C SER A 381 -20.49 14.79 -50.71
N PHE A 382 -20.13 15.56 -51.75
CA PHE A 382 -18.91 16.36 -51.82
C PHE A 382 -19.01 17.60 -50.91
N ILE A 383 -17.85 18.15 -50.55
CA ILE A 383 -17.66 19.20 -49.53
C ILE A 383 -18.19 20.59 -49.98
N ASP A 384 -18.63 20.73 -51.24
CA ASP A 384 -18.93 22.02 -51.88
C ASP A 384 -20.25 22.70 -51.43
N ASP A 385 -21.09 22.05 -50.61
CA ASP A 385 -22.36 22.63 -50.13
C ASP A 385 -22.28 23.30 -48.74
N ASP A 386 -21.14 23.28 -48.05
CA ASP A 386 -20.96 23.95 -46.75
C ASP A 386 -20.21 25.29 -46.97
N PRO A 387 -20.72 26.44 -46.50
CA PRO A 387 -20.12 27.77 -46.76
C PRO A 387 -18.69 27.96 -46.18
N ASP A 388 -18.16 26.96 -45.48
CA ASP A 388 -16.89 26.97 -44.76
C ASP A 388 -16.04 25.71 -45.05
N GLY A 389 -16.32 24.99 -46.15
CA GLY A 389 -15.51 23.84 -46.62
C GLY A 389 -15.35 22.68 -45.62
N GLY A 390 -16.29 22.54 -44.67
CA GLY A 390 -16.22 21.54 -43.58
C GLY A 390 -15.18 21.83 -42.48
N VAL A 391 -14.53 23.00 -42.50
CA VAL A 391 -13.50 23.39 -41.51
C VAL A 391 -14.06 23.39 -40.09
N SER A 392 -15.26 23.94 -39.88
CA SER A 392 -15.89 23.94 -38.55
C SER A 392 -16.10 22.54 -37.94
N GLU A 393 -16.41 21.53 -38.76
CA GLU A 393 -16.61 20.15 -38.30
C GLU A 393 -15.27 19.47 -37.97
N ARG A 394 -14.24 19.71 -38.78
CA ARG A 394 -12.88 19.22 -38.52
C ARG A 394 -12.34 19.81 -37.22
N THR A 395 -12.51 21.12 -37.01
CA THR A 395 -12.07 21.82 -35.80
C THR A 395 -12.81 21.36 -34.54
N GLN A 396 -14.12 21.12 -34.63
CA GLN A 396 -14.90 20.55 -33.52
C GLN A 396 -14.31 19.20 -33.09
N ASN A 397 -14.15 18.30 -34.05
CA ASN A 397 -13.75 16.93 -33.76
C ASN A 397 -12.29 16.84 -33.32
N PHE A 398 -11.42 17.69 -33.87
CA PHE A 398 -10.04 17.82 -33.41
C PHE A 398 -9.99 18.32 -31.97
N THR A 399 -10.74 19.37 -31.63
CA THR A 399 -10.80 19.91 -30.27
C THR A 399 -11.36 18.90 -29.28
N THR A 400 -12.46 18.22 -29.62
CA THR A 400 -13.03 17.18 -28.77
C THR A 400 -12.04 16.03 -28.57
N ALA A 401 -11.42 15.50 -29.63
CA ALA A 401 -10.45 14.43 -29.50
C ALA A 401 -9.22 14.84 -28.69
N ARG A 402 -8.72 16.07 -28.86
CA ARG A 402 -7.65 16.65 -28.04
C ARG A 402 -8.01 16.67 -26.55
N ASN A 403 -9.19 17.18 -26.20
CA ASN A 403 -9.61 17.26 -24.80
C ASN A 403 -9.80 15.86 -24.19
N LEU A 404 -10.36 14.91 -24.94
CA LEU A 404 -10.47 13.51 -24.50
C LEU A 404 -9.11 12.86 -24.27
N LEU A 405 -8.11 13.14 -25.12
CA LEU A 405 -6.75 12.63 -24.98
C LEU A 405 -6.03 13.21 -23.76
N ILE A 406 -6.15 14.51 -23.52
CA ILE A 406 -5.56 15.16 -22.33
C ILE A 406 -6.16 14.56 -21.05
N ASN A 407 -7.50 14.43 -20.99
CA ASN A 407 -8.17 13.80 -19.85
C ASN A 407 -7.77 12.33 -19.67
N SER A 408 -7.55 11.60 -20.77
CA SER A 408 -7.08 10.20 -20.72
C SER A 408 -5.65 10.11 -20.20
N ALA A 409 -4.77 11.02 -20.60
CA ALA A 409 -3.40 11.09 -20.11
C ALA A 409 -3.37 11.35 -18.59
N ASP A 410 -4.16 12.33 -18.12
CA ASP A 410 -4.30 12.63 -16.69
C ASP A 410 -4.83 11.42 -15.90
N ALA A 411 -5.79 10.67 -16.47
CA ALA A 411 -6.31 9.46 -15.85
C ALA A 411 -5.23 8.36 -15.72
N ILE A 412 -4.46 8.12 -16.79
CA ILE A 412 -3.40 7.09 -16.78
C ILE A 412 -2.26 7.47 -15.84
N GLU A 413 -1.89 8.75 -15.78
CA GLU A 413 -0.93 9.25 -14.80
C GLU A 413 -1.40 8.98 -13.36
N ARG A 414 -2.67 9.26 -13.06
CA ARG A 414 -3.24 8.93 -11.74
C ARG A 414 -3.14 7.43 -11.46
N MET A 415 -3.48 6.58 -12.43
CA MET A 415 -3.34 5.12 -12.28
C MET A 415 -1.89 4.69 -11.99
N MET A 416 -0.90 5.31 -12.64
CA MET A 416 0.52 5.03 -12.36
C MET A 416 0.89 5.45 -10.94
N SER A 417 0.45 6.64 -10.50
CA SER A 417 0.70 7.11 -9.13
C SER A 417 0.04 6.21 -8.07
N SER A 418 -1.11 5.59 -8.39
CA SER A 418 -1.79 4.64 -7.50
C SER A 418 -0.97 3.39 -7.19
N TYR A 419 0.06 3.03 -7.97
CA TYR A 419 0.93 1.89 -7.63
C TYR A 419 1.61 2.06 -6.26
N LYS A 420 2.01 3.29 -5.92
CA LYS A 420 2.58 3.61 -4.61
C LYS A 420 1.54 3.42 -3.50
N GLU A 421 0.32 3.89 -3.72
CA GLU A 421 -0.81 3.72 -2.80
C GLU A 421 -1.14 2.23 -2.59
N ILE A 422 -1.11 1.40 -3.64
CA ILE A 422 -1.29 -0.06 -3.54
C ILE A 422 -0.18 -0.68 -2.69
N THR A 423 1.06 -0.24 -2.85
CA THR A 423 2.21 -0.76 -2.09
C THR A 423 2.10 -0.38 -0.61
N GLU A 424 1.67 0.84 -0.30
CA GLU A 424 1.39 1.29 1.07
C GLU A 424 0.23 0.50 1.69
N LEU A 425 -0.86 0.31 0.94
CA LEU A 425 -1.98 -0.52 1.34
C LEU A 425 -1.55 -1.97 1.63
N ALA A 426 -0.62 -2.53 0.87
CA ALA A 426 -0.10 -3.87 1.13
C ALA A 426 0.64 -3.96 2.47
N GLY A 427 1.39 -2.91 2.84
CA GLY A 427 2.02 -2.79 4.16
C GLY A 427 0.99 -2.80 5.29
N TYR A 428 -0.05 -1.96 5.21
CA TYR A 428 -1.11 -1.90 6.21
C TYR A 428 -1.92 -3.21 6.28
N THR A 429 -2.25 -3.78 5.12
CA THR A 429 -2.97 -5.06 5.01
C THR A 429 -2.21 -6.19 5.70
N SER A 430 -0.89 -6.25 5.50
CA SER A 430 -0.05 -7.26 6.15
C SER A 430 -0.10 -7.11 7.67
N ARG A 431 0.07 -5.90 8.21
CA ARG A 431 0.04 -5.66 9.66
C ARG A 431 -1.31 -5.97 10.29
N VAL A 432 -2.40 -5.50 9.67
CA VAL A 432 -3.76 -5.77 10.16
C VAL A 432 -4.11 -7.25 10.06
N SER A 433 -3.74 -7.94 8.98
CA SER A 433 -3.97 -9.38 8.84
C SER A 433 -3.15 -10.18 9.85
N GLU A 434 -1.88 -9.84 10.05
CA GLU A 434 -1.01 -10.46 11.06
C GLU A 434 -1.60 -10.28 12.46
N MET A 435 -2.13 -9.09 12.77
CA MET A 435 -2.83 -8.83 14.04
C MET A 435 -3.97 -9.83 14.28
N PHE A 436 -4.85 -10.01 13.30
CA PHE A 436 -5.96 -10.96 13.42
C PHE A 436 -5.48 -12.42 13.50
N GLU A 437 -4.45 -12.80 12.73
CA GLU A 437 -3.87 -14.14 12.78
C GLU A 437 -3.27 -14.45 14.17
N VAL A 438 -2.55 -13.50 14.77
CA VAL A 438 -2.02 -13.65 16.13
C VAL A 438 -3.15 -13.73 17.16
N PHE A 439 -4.20 -12.91 17.06
CA PHE A 439 -5.35 -13.01 17.97
C PHE A 439 -6.00 -14.40 17.91
N GLU A 440 -6.13 -14.97 16.72
CA GLU A 440 -6.68 -16.32 16.56
C GLU A 440 -5.75 -17.43 17.06
N ASP A 441 -4.45 -17.33 16.80
CA ASP A 441 -3.43 -18.27 17.26
C ASP A 441 -3.35 -18.29 18.79
N VAL A 442 -3.26 -17.10 19.40
CA VAL A 442 -3.18 -16.92 20.86
C VAL A 442 -4.43 -17.44 21.56
N ARG A 443 -5.61 -17.23 20.94
CA ARG A 443 -6.87 -17.79 21.44
C ARG A 443 -6.87 -19.32 21.39
N LYS A 444 -6.25 -19.94 20.38
CA LYS A 444 -6.08 -21.39 20.26
C LYS A 444 -4.95 -21.95 21.14
N GLY A 445 -4.32 -21.11 21.98
CA GLY A 445 -3.19 -21.51 22.82
C GLY A 445 -1.88 -21.74 22.06
N LYS A 446 -1.77 -21.26 20.81
CA LYS A 446 -0.56 -21.36 19.99
C LYS A 446 0.26 -20.09 20.13
N TYR A 447 1.27 -20.12 21.01
CA TYR A 447 2.17 -19.01 21.23
C TYR A 447 3.42 -19.14 20.37
N LYS A 448 3.81 -18.05 19.69
CA LYS A 448 5.10 -17.97 19.00
C LYS A 448 5.87 -16.79 19.57
N ARG A 449 6.94 -17.09 20.29
CA ARG A 449 7.87 -16.06 20.78
C ARG A 449 9.19 -16.28 20.05
N ASN A 450 9.74 -15.22 19.45
CA ASN A 450 11.11 -15.26 18.97
C ASN A 450 11.98 -15.56 20.20
N MET A 451 12.57 -16.77 20.25
CA MET A 451 13.54 -17.09 21.27
C MET A 451 14.63 -16.03 21.16
N VAL A 452 14.67 -15.10 22.10
CA VAL A 452 15.85 -14.26 22.27
C VAL A 452 16.92 -15.25 22.68
N THR A 453 17.81 -15.59 21.73
CA THR A 453 19.12 -16.15 22.01
C THR A 453 19.85 -15.13 22.87
N SER A 454 19.51 -15.11 24.16
CA SER A 454 20.26 -14.40 25.17
C SER A 454 21.57 -15.17 25.29
N ASN A 455 22.53 -14.81 24.44
CA ASN A 455 23.93 -15.12 24.61
C ASN A 455 24.39 -14.40 25.87
N LYS A 456 24.13 -15.02 27.02
CA LYS A 456 24.92 -14.90 28.24
C LYS A 456 24.45 -15.99 29.19
N ALA A 457 25.34 -16.96 29.36
CA ALA A 457 25.30 -17.94 30.43
C ALA A 457 25.21 -17.22 31.79
N ALA A 458 23.99 -17.07 32.30
CA ALA A 458 23.79 -16.86 33.74
C ALA A 458 23.94 -18.25 34.37
N LYS A 459 25.08 -18.47 35.04
CA LYS A 459 25.36 -19.66 35.85
C LYS A 459 24.31 -19.74 36.96
N GLY A 460 23.41 -20.70 36.88
CA GLY A 460 22.37 -20.94 37.88
C GLY A 460 21.12 -21.61 37.29
N ALA A 461 21.26 -22.88 36.92
CA ALA A 461 20.22 -23.90 36.72
C ALA A 461 18.79 -23.43 36.33
N GLN A 462 18.48 -23.35 35.03
CA GLN A 462 17.12 -23.60 34.51
C GLN A 462 17.21 -24.30 33.14
N LYS A 463 16.71 -25.54 33.06
CA LYS A 463 16.55 -26.27 31.78
C LYS A 463 15.60 -25.45 30.90
N LYS A 464 16.08 -24.99 29.74
CA LYS A 464 15.24 -24.34 28.72
C LYS A 464 14.64 -25.42 27.81
N ILE A 465 13.34 -25.35 27.57
CA ILE A 465 12.69 -26.22 26.58
C ILE A 465 13.09 -25.70 25.19
N GLN A 466 13.76 -26.55 24.40
CA GLN A 466 14.03 -26.28 22.99
C GLN A 466 12.82 -26.74 22.16
N GLY A 467 12.08 -25.81 21.57
CA GLY A 467 10.91 -26.09 20.71
C GLY A 467 9.65 -25.30 21.08
N PRO A 468 8.56 -25.43 20.30
CA PRO A 468 7.29 -24.76 20.58
C PRO A 468 6.67 -25.33 21.86
N LEU A 469 6.33 -24.46 22.81
CA LEU A 469 5.66 -24.84 24.06
C LEU A 469 4.27 -25.40 23.74
N GLN A 470 4.08 -26.72 23.96
CA GLN A 470 2.79 -27.39 23.78
C GLN A 470 2.04 -27.42 25.10
N ILE A 471 0.77 -26.98 25.08
CA ILE A 471 -0.13 -27.09 26.22
C ILE A 471 -0.66 -28.52 26.25
N LYS A 472 -0.20 -29.34 27.19
CA LYS A 472 -0.67 -30.72 27.40
C LYS A 472 -1.35 -30.92 28.76
N GLY A 473 -1.34 -29.90 29.63
CA GLY A 473 -1.95 -29.99 30.94
C GLY A 473 -3.47 -29.91 30.89
N GLU A 474 -4.12 -30.54 31.86
CA GLU A 474 -5.57 -30.56 32.01
C GLU A 474 -5.98 -29.58 33.11
N VAL A 475 -7.03 -28.78 32.85
CA VAL A 475 -7.64 -27.90 33.86
C VAL A 475 -9.05 -28.41 34.10
N ILE A 476 -9.35 -28.77 35.34
CA ILE A 476 -10.61 -29.35 35.77
C ILE A 476 -11.23 -28.39 36.78
N ASP A 477 -12.47 -27.99 36.55
CA ASP A 477 -13.17 -27.12 37.51
C ASP A 477 -13.74 -27.96 38.67
N THR A 478 -13.32 -27.66 39.90
CA THR A 478 -13.65 -28.37 41.15
C THR A 478 -13.71 -27.39 42.32
N ASP A 479 -14.37 -27.73 43.43
CA ASP A 479 -14.51 -26.80 44.58
C ASP A 479 -13.21 -26.59 45.40
N THR A 480 -12.21 -27.47 45.26
CA THR A 480 -10.90 -27.35 45.91
C THR A 480 -9.79 -27.04 44.91
N ILE A 481 -8.65 -26.54 45.41
CA ILE A 481 -7.45 -26.27 44.59
C ILE A 481 -6.48 -27.43 44.77
N LEU A 482 -6.20 -28.17 43.69
CA LEU A 482 -5.23 -29.26 43.67
C LEU A 482 -4.35 -29.14 42.42
N LEU A 483 -3.04 -29.19 42.63
CA LEU A 483 -2.04 -29.27 41.58
C LEU A 483 -1.41 -30.66 41.63
N GLU A 484 -1.39 -31.34 40.49
CA GLU A 484 -0.73 -32.64 40.31
C GLU A 484 0.34 -32.49 39.21
N ASP A 485 1.60 -32.53 39.62
CA ASP A 485 2.77 -32.49 38.74
C ASP A 485 2.81 -31.29 37.77
N VAL A 486 2.38 -30.12 38.23
CA VAL A 486 2.28 -28.92 37.38
C VAL A 486 3.64 -28.19 37.32
N PRO A 487 4.31 -28.10 36.16
CA PRO A 487 5.53 -27.31 36.03
C PRO A 487 5.21 -25.81 35.91
N ILE A 488 6.01 -24.96 36.55
CA ILE A 488 5.95 -23.51 36.35
C ILE A 488 6.97 -23.12 35.29
N ILE A 489 6.47 -22.84 34.08
CA ILE A 489 7.29 -22.44 32.92
C ILE A 489 6.99 -20.98 32.60
N THR A 490 8.04 -20.16 32.50
CA THR A 490 7.89 -18.77 32.08
C THR A 490 7.47 -18.68 30.60
N PRO A 491 6.86 -17.56 30.16
CA PRO A 491 6.62 -17.31 28.74
C PRO A 491 7.90 -17.31 27.89
N ASN A 492 9.08 -17.17 28.51
CA ASN A 492 10.37 -17.26 27.84
C ASN A 492 10.87 -18.71 27.67
N GLY A 493 10.13 -19.70 28.16
CA GLY A 493 10.48 -21.12 28.09
C GLY A 493 11.43 -21.60 29.21
N ASP A 494 11.65 -20.78 30.23
CA ASP A 494 12.47 -21.14 31.38
C ASP A 494 11.63 -21.95 32.37
N ILE A 495 12.11 -23.14 32.73
CA ILE A 495 11.48 -23.95 33.78
C ILE A 495 11.90 -23.38 35.14
N VAL A 496 10.97 -22.76 35.84
CA VAL A 496 11.19 -22.20 37.20
C VAL A 496 11.01 -23.27 38.26
N VAL A 497 9.98 -24.10 38.10
CA VAL A 497 9.69 -25.26 38.95
C VAL A 497 9.38 -26.44 38.04
N SER A 498 10.05 -27.57 38.24
CA SER A 498 9.95 -28.74 37.37
C SER A 498 8.68 -29.56 37.55
N SER A 499 8.20 -29.66 38.78
CA SER A 499 6.92 -30.27 39.15
C SER A 499 6.51 -29.68 40.49
N LEU A 500 5.26 -29.20 40.59
CA LEU A 500 4.65 -28.72 41.81
C LEU A 500 3.36 -29.49 42.05
N SER A 501 3.29 -30.17 43.19
CA SER A 501 2.10 -30.86 43.65
C SER A 501 1.70 -30.35 45.02
N PHE A 502 0.47 -29.84 45.16
CA PHE A 502 -0.09 -29.43 46.44
C PHE A 502 -1.61 -29.41 46.40
N GLN A 503 -2.25 -29.63 47.55
CA GLN A 503 -3.69 -29.56 47.73
C GLN A 503 -4.02 -28.47 48.76
N MET A 504 -5.10 -27.73 48.51
CA MET A 504 -5.66 -26.75 49.43
C MET A 504 -7.16 -27.02 49.57
N ASP A 505 -7.54 -27.37 50.79
CA ASP A 505 -8.92 -27.65 51.18
C ASP A 505 -9.64 -26.37 51.66
N HIS A 506 -10.95 -26.48 51.88
CA HIS A 506 -11.74 -25.38 52.44
C HIS A 506 -11.22 -24.93 53.81
N ASP A 507 -11.36 -23.63 54.09
CA ASP A 507 -10.93 -22.95 55.32
C ASP A 507 -9.42 -23.01 55.62
N MET A 508 -8.60 -23.43 54.66
CA MET A 508 -7.14 -23.41 54.79
C MET A 508 -6.57 -22.02 54.41
N HIS A 509 -5.65 -21.51 55.23
CA HIS A 509 -4.85 -20.33 54.89
C HIS A 509 -3.40 -20.74 54.57
N LEU A 510 -2.95 -20.44 53.35
CA LEU A 510 -1.61 -20.79 52.86
C LEU A 510 -0.74 -19.54 52.68
N LEU A 511 0.44 -19.52 53.30
CA LEU A 511 1.46 -18.48 53.08
C LEU A 511 2.58 -19.02 52.19
N ILE A 512 2.83 -18.36 51.05
CA ILE A 512 3.89 -18.73 50.11
C ILE A 512 5.08 -17.77 50.26
N THR A 513 6.22 -18.27 50.75
CA THR A 513 7.46 -17.48 50.93
C THR A 513 8.60 -18.00 50.04
N GLY A 514 9.61 -17.18 49.80
CA GLY A 514 10.80 -17.58 49.02
C GLY A 514 11.53 -16.40 48.37
N PRO A 515 12.71 -16.63 47.76
CA PRO A 515 13.53 -15.59 47.13
C PRO A 515 12.85 -14.95 45.90
N ASN A 516 13.32 -13.76 45.49
CA ASN A 516 12.79 -13.09 44.29
C ASN A 516 13.09 -13.92 43.04
N GLY A 517 12.10 -14.06 42.15
CA GLY A 517 12.24 -14.83 40.91
C GLY A 517 11.97 -16.34 41.03
N CYS A 518 11.68 -16.89 42.22
CA CYS A 518 11.38 -18.33 42.38
C CYS A 518 10.00 -18.79 41.85
N GLY A 519 9.24 -17.91 41.21
CA GLY A 519 7.97 -18.28 40.56
C GLY A 519 6.68 -18.05 41.37
N LYS A 520 6.74 -17.41 42.55
CA LYS A 520 5.55 -17.11 43.38
C LYS A 520 4.42 -16.44 42.60
N SER A 521 4.70 -15.32 41.94
CA SER A 521 3.70 -14.61 41.12
C SER A 521 3.30 -15.40 39.88
N SER A 522 4.18 -16.27 39.37
CA SER A 522 3.89 -17.14 38.23
C SER A 522 2.88 -18.22 38.59
N LEU A 523 2.92 -18.77 39.82
CA LEU A 523 1.93 -19.71 40.32
C LEU A 523 0.52 -19.09 40.30
N PHE A 524 0.36 -17.87 40.83
CA PHE A 524 -0.94 -17.18 40.79
C PHE A 524 -1.40 -16.87 39.35
N ARG A 525 -0.49 -16.68 38.40
CA ARG A 525 -0.84 -16.51 36.97
C ARG A 525 -1.36 -17.82 36.37
N ILE A 526 -0.86 -18.97 36.80
CA ILE A 526 -1.37 -20.28 36.37
C ILE A 526 -2.75 -20.53 37.01
N LEU A 527 -2.90 -20.31 38.32
CA LEU A 527 -4.17 -20.45 39.03
C LEU A 527 -5.29 -19.56 38.45
N SER A 528 -4.97 -18.31 38.14
CA SER A 528 -5.92 -17.36 37.52
C SER A 528 -6.20 -17.62 36.03
N GLY A 529 -5.56 -18.61 35.41
CA GLY A 529 -5.73 -18.94 34.00
C GLY A 529 -5.07 -17.96 33.01
N LEU A 530 -4.25 -17.03 33.51
CA LEU A 530 -3.46 -16.11 32.69
C LEU A 530 -2.36 -16.85 31.94
N TRP A 531 -1.69 -17.80 32.60
CA TRP A 531 -0.68 -18.68 32.00
C TRP A 531 -1.26 -20.08 31.81
N PRO A 532 -1.01 -20.73 30.66
CA PRO A 532 -1.52 -22.08 30.41
C PRO A 532 -0.78 -23.12 31.26
N VAL A 533 -1.46 -24.23 31.55
CA VAL A 533 -0.88 -25.41 32.19
C VAL A 533 -0.21 -26.27 31.11
N TYR A 534 1.12 -26.30 31.09
CA TYR A 534 1.85 -27.02 30.04
C TYR A 534 1.86 -28.55 30.24
N ASN A 535 1.84 -29.00 31.49
CA ASN A 535 1.80 -30.43 31.86
C ASN A 535 1.14 -30.58 33.25
N GLY A 536 0.77 -31.81 33.61
CA GLY A 536 0.11 -32.11 34.88
C GLY A 536 -1.37 -31.73 34.88
N ARG A 537 -2.00 -31.77 36.06
CA ARG A 537 -3.43 -31.47 36.25
C ARG A 537 -3.61 -30.35 37.25
N LEU A 538 -4.48 -29.39 36.90
CA LEU A 538 -4.90 -28.31 37.77
C LEU A 538 -6.40 -28.43 38.03
N HIS A 539 -6.74 -28.72 39.27
CA HIS A 539 -8.07 -28.67 39.83
C HIS A 539 -8.25 -27.30 40.50
N LYS A 540 -9.29 -26.55 40.13
CA LYS A 540 -9.55 -25.24 40.73
C LYS A 540 -11.02 -24.84 40.67
N PRO A 541 -11.49 -23.94 41.55
CA PRO A 541 -12.84 -23.40 41.45
C PRO A 541 -13.09 -22.65 40.13
N PRO A 542 -14.35 -22.57 39.70
CA PRO A 542 -14.73 -21.74 38.56
C PRO A 542 -14.37 -20.27 38.83
N PRO A 543 -14.05 -19.48 37.78
CA PRO A 543 -13.62 -18.09 37.96
C PRO A 543 -14.59 -17.19 38.73
N SER A 544 -15.88 -17.53 38.79
CA SER A 544 -16.91 -16.81 39.55
C SER A 544 -16.75 -16.91 41.07
N GLN A 545 -16.04 -17.94 41.56
CA GLN A 545 -15.80 -18.19 42.98
C GLN A 545 -14.39 -17.79 43.42
N MET A 546 -13.56 -17.27 42.51
CA MET A 546 -12.19 -16.87 42.80
C MET A 546 -12.00 -15.38 42.63
N PHE A 547 -11.41 -14.74 43.63
CA PHE A 547 -11.01 -13.33 43.58
C PHE A 547 -9.50 -13.19 43.67
N TYR A 548 -8.92 -12.38 42.79
CA TYR A 548 -7.47 -12.16 42.70
C TYR A 548 -7.13 -10.70 42.92
N ILE A 549 -6.18 -10.42 43.81
CA ILE A 549 -5.64 -9.07 44.04
C ILE A 549 -4.27 -8.98 43.36
N PRO A 550 -4.09 -8.12 42.34
CA PRO A 550 -2.80 -7.95 41.68
C PRO A 550 -1.82 -7.20 42.58
N GLN A 551 -0.53 -7.46 42.40
CA GLN A 551 0.55 -6.77 43.14
C GLN A 551 0.54 -5.24 42.92
N ARG A 552 0.17 -4.80 41.72
CA ARG A 552 -0.06 -3.39 41.39
C ARG A 552 -1.55 -3.18 41.22
N CYS A 553 -2.16 -2.44 42.15
CA CYS A 553 -3.58 -2.08 42.04
C CYS A 553 -3.80 -1.27 40.76
N ARG A 554 -4.81 -1.65 39.99
CA ARG A 554 -5.22 -0.95 38.78
C ARG A 554 -6.65 -0.46 38.96
N MET A 555 -6.85 0.84 38.84
CA MET A 555 -8.18 1.44 38.78
C MET A 555 -8.47 1.83 37.33
N THR A 556 -9.68 1.53 36.87
CA THR A 556 -10.14 1.97 35.56
C THR A 556 -10.53 3.45 35.66
N PRO A 557 -10.21 4.31 34.68
CA PRO A 557 -10.71 5.67 34.67
C PRO A 557 -12.24 5.66 34.66
N GLY A 558 -12.86 6.28 35.65
CA GLY A 558 -14.31 6.23 35.88
C GLY A 558 -14.68 6.96 37.16
N THR A 559 -15.97 6.96 37.50
CA THR A 559 -16.44 7.43 38.80
C THR A 559 -16.00 6.47 39.90
N MET A 560 -15.77 7.00 41.11
CA MET A 560 -15.45 6.20 42.29
C MET A 560 -16.66 5.41 42.81
#